data_AF-A0A3N8K448-F1
#
_entry.id   AF-A0A3N8K448-F1
#
_cell.length_a   1.000
_cell.length_b   1.000
_cell.length_c   1.000
_cell.angle_alpha   90.00
_cell.angle_beta   90.00
_cell.angle_gamma   90.00
#
_symmetry.space_group_name_H-M   'P 1'
#
loop_
_entity.id
_entity.type
_entity.pdbx_description
1 polymer ?
#
loop_
_entity_poly.entity_id
_entity_poly.type
_entity_poly.pdbx_seq_one_letter_code
_entity_poly.pdbx_strand_id
1 'polypeptide(L)'
;MSYTAPVKDMLFVLKELAGIDAVAQLPGFEDAGFDTAQAVLDESAKFCGEVLAPLNVDGDRNPSSWKDGEVTATPGFKEAFRQF
;
A
#
# COMPACT_ATOMS: atom_id res chain seq x y z
N MET A 1 -5.76 -3.39 -16.84
CA MET A 1 -4.42 -3.92 -16.51
C MET A 1 -4.45 -4.34 -15.05
N SER A 2 -3.99 -5.53 -14.73
CA SER A 2 -3.84 -5.95 -13.32
C SER A 2 -2.52 -5.40 -12.78
N TYR A 3 -2.57 -4.72 -11.64
CA TYR A 3 -1.38 -4.37 -10.88
C TYR A 3 -0.97 -5.56 -10.01
N THR A 4 0.30 -5.94 -10.07
CA THR A 4 0.88 -6.98 -9.23
C THR A 4 2.06 -6.37 -8.49
N ALA A 5 1.97 -6.27 -7.16
CA ALA A 5 3.07 -5.75 -6.35
C ALA A 5 4.27 -6.72 -6.36
N PRO A 6 5.51 -6.24 -6.51
CA PRO A 6 6.70 -7.09 -6.53
C PRO A 6 7.16 -7.47 -5.11
N VAL A 7 6.30 -8.13 -4.34
CA VAL A 7 6.53 -8.44 -2.91
C VAL A 7 7.81 -9.24 -2.67
N LYS A 8 8.11 -10.19 -3.56
CA LYS A 8 9.34 -11.00 -3.48
C LYS A 8 10.61 -10.13 -3.51
N ASP A 9 10.66 -9.17 -4.41
CA ASP A 9 11.82 -8.29 -4.57
C ASP A 9 11.92 -7.32 -3.37
N MET A 10 10.79 -6.82 -2.88
CA MET A 10 10.74 -5.98 -1.68
C MET A 10 11.30 -6.73 -0.46
N LEU A 11 10.89 -7.99 -0.25
CA LEU A 11 11.37 -8.81 0.85
C LEU A 11 12.84 -9.19 0.72
N PHE A 12 13.30 -9.46 -0.50
CA PHE A 12 14.72 -9.67 -0.77
C PHE A 12 15.54 -8.45 -0.34
N VAL A 13 15.11 -7.23 -0.71
CA VAL A 13 15.80 -6.00 -0.29
C VAL A 13 15.76 -5.84 1.23
N LEU A 14 14.63 -6.09 1.88
CA LEU A 14 14.51 -5.97 3.34
C LEU A 14 15.42 -6.95 4.08
N LYS A 15 15.55 -8.18 3.57
CA LYS A 15 16.36 -9.23 4.19
C LYS A 15 17.85 -9.08 3.90
N GLU A 16 18.21 -9.02 2.62
CA GLU A 16 19.60 -9.17 2.16
C GLU A 16 20.36 -7.86 2.13
N LEU A 17 19.67 -6.72 2.00
CA LEU A 17 20.31 -5.40 1.87
C LEU A 17 20.08 -4.52 3.10
N ALA A 18 18.85 -4.47 3.61
CA ALA A 18 18.48 -3.59 4.72
C ALA A 18 18.69 -4.21 6.10
N GLY A 19 18.80 -5.55 6.19
CA GLY A 19 19.05 -6.26 7.46
C GLY A 19 17.89 -6.13 8.45
N ILE A 20 16.66 -6.42 8.03
CA ILE A 20 15.46 -6.25 8.86
C ILE A 20 15.51 -6.97 10.22
N ASP A 21 16.23 -8.08 10.33
CA ASP A 21 16.39 -8.77 11.62
C ASP A 21 17.16 -7.93 12.64
N ALA A 22 18.08 -7.08 12.18
CA ALA A 22 18.83 -6.16 13.04
C ALA A 22 17.95 -5.00 13.50
N VAL A 23 17.00 -4.56 12.67
CA VAL A 23 15.97 -3.58 13.07
C VAL A 23 15.13 -4.13 14.22
N ALA A 24 14.77 -5.41 14.16
CA ALA A 24 13.99 -6.05 15.23
C ALA A 24 14.73 -6.17 16.58
N GLN A 25 16.04 -5.90 16.62
CA GLN A 25 16.80 -5.85 17.88
C GLN A 25 16.81 -4.46 18.52
N LEU A 26 16.27 -3.44 17.85
CA LEU A 26 16.19 -2.08 18.39
C LEU A 26 15.05 -1.99 19.41
N PRO A 27 15.25 -1.27 20.53
CA PRO A 27 14.18 -1.06 21.51
C PRO A 27 12.93 -0.44 20.86
N GLY A 28 11.78 -1.12 20.99
CA GLY A 28 10.50 -0.70 20.41
C GLY A 28 10.23 -1.20 18.98
N PHE A 29 11.10 -2.04 18.42
CA PHE A 29 10.96 -2.64 17.09
C PHE A 29 10.91 -4.17 17.13
N GLU A 30 10.69 -4.77 18.29
CA GLU A 30 10.79 -6.22 18.50
C GLU A 30 9.87 -7.01 17.54
N ASP A 31 8.71 -6.44 17.18
CA ASP A 31 7.75 -7.02 16.25
C ASP A 31 7.99 -6.64 14.78
N ALA A 32 8.97 -5.79 14.47
CA ALA A 32 9.29 -5.33 13.12
C ALA A 32 10.26 -6.26 12.37
N GLY A 33 10.14 -7.57 12.61
CA GLY A 33 10.94 -8.62 11.97
C GLY A 33 10.44 -9.00 10.57
N PHE A 34 11.16 -9.92 9.93
CA PHE A 34 10.88 -10.37 8.57
C PHE A 34 9.45 -10.93 8.39
N ASP A 35 8.96 -11.73 9.34
CA ASP A 35 7.64 -12.36 9.24
C ASP A 35 6.51 -11.32 9.28
N THR A 36 6.64 -10.30 10.13
CA THR A 36 5.69 -9.18 10.17
C THR A 36 5.74 -8.38 8.87
N ALA A 37 6.93 -8.10 8.34
CA ALA A 37 7.07 -7.39 7.07
C ALA A 37 6.48 -8.16 5.90
N GLN A 38 6.69 -9.48 5.83
CA GLN A 38 6.06 -10.39 4.87
C GLN A 38 4.53 -10.27 4.93
N ALA A 39 3.94 -10.43 6.11
CA ALA A 39 2.49 -10.35 6.29
C ALA A 39 1.92 -8.98 5.87
N VAL A 40 2.58 -7.89 6.28
CA VAL A 40 2.16 -6.52 5.93
C VAL A 40 2.24 -6.28 4.42
N LEU A 41 3.33 -6.69 3.78
CA LEU A 41 3.50 -6.53 2.33
C LEU A 41 2.51 -7.37 1.54
N ASP A 42 2.21 -8.60 1.97
CA ASP A 42 1.24 -9.47 1.30
C ASP A 42 -0.19 -8.90 1.36
N GLU A 43 -0.64 -8.42 2.52
CA GLU A 43 -1.96 -7.78 2.63
C GLU A 43 -2.01 -6.43 1.90
N SER A 44 -0.93 -5.64 1.96
CA SER A 44 -0.83 -4.39 1.21
C SER A 44 -0.89 -4.64 -0.31
N ALA A 45 -0.24 -5.72 -0.78
CA ALA A 45 -0.27 -6.10 -2.19
C ALA A 45 -1.68 -6.45 -2.67
N LYS A 46 -2.44 -7.21 -1.86
CA LYS A 46 -3.84 -7.52 -2.13
C LYS A 46 -4.67 -6.25 -2.22
N PHE A 47 -4.57 -5.37 -1.23
CA PHE A 47 -5.32 -4.11 -1.23
C PHE A 47 -5.00 -3.23 -2.45
N CYS A 48 -3.71 -3.05 -2.76
CA CYS A 48 -3.29 -2.28 -3.91
C CYS A 48 -3.79 -2.90 -5.24
N GLY A 49 -3.78 -4.23 -5.35
CA GLY A 49 -4.22 -4.94 -6.55
C GLY A 49 -5.73 -5.00 -6.73
N GLU A 50 -6.48 -5.26 -5.65
CA GLU A 50 -7.92 -5.54 -5.69
C GLU A 50 -8.79 -4.30 -5.49
N VAL A 51 -8.30 -3.30 -4.76
CA VAL A 51 -9.07 -2.09 -4.44
C VAL A 51 -8.53 -0.85 -5.15
N LEU A 52 -7.23 -0.57 -5.04
CA LEU A 52 -6.68 0.68 -5.59
C LEU A 52 -6.49 0.64 -7.10
N ALA A 53 -5.88 -0.42 -7.64
CA ALA A 53 -5.57 -0.49 -9.06
C ALA A 53 -6.80 -0.39 -9.99
N PRO A 54 -7.97 -0.98 -9.66
CA PRO A 54 -9.19 -0.78 -10.45
C PRO A 54 -9.65 0.68 -10.53
N LEU A 55 -9.42 1.47 -9.47
CA LEU A 55 -9.80 2.88 -9.43
C LEU A 55 -8.93 3.78 -10.29
N ASN A 56 -7.76 3.31 -10.75
CA ASN A 56 -6.77 4.18 -11.39
C ASN A 56 -7.24 4.74 -12.73
N VAL A 57 -7.88 3.91 -13.58
CA VAL A 57 -8.36 4.34 -14.91
C VAL A 57 -9.59 5.24 -14.78
N ASP A 58 -10.53 4.88 -13.92
CA ASP A 58 -11.71 5.72 -13.68
C ASP A 58 -11.34 7.01 -12.94
N GLY A 59 -10.30 6.94 -12.10
CA GLY A 59 -9.49 8.03 -11.55
C GLY A 59 -9.13 9.10 -12.56
N ASP A 60 -8.38 8.69 -13.58
CA ASP A 60 -7.87 9.55 -14.65
C ASP A 60 -9.00 10.12 -15.51
N ARG A 61 -10.04 9.31 -15.79
CA ARG A 61 -11.20 9.73 -16.59
C ARG A 61 -12.13 10.70 -15.86
N ASN A 62 -12.23 10.60 -14.54
CA ASN A 62 -13.12 11.38 -13.69
C ASN A 62 -12.32 12.06 -12.58
N PRO A 63 -11.49 13.06 -12.90
CA PRO A 63 -10.57 13.65 -11.93
C PRO A 63 -11.32 14.30 -10.77
N SER A 64 -10.59 14.54 -9.68
CA SER A 64 -11.10 15.34 -8.57
C SER A 64 -11.51 16.73 -9.06
N SER A 65 -12.46 17.33 -8.34
CA SER A 65 -12.96 18.65 -8.67
C SER A 65 -12.92 19.56 -7.45
N TRP A 66 -12.81 20.86 -7.70
CA TRP A 66 -12.92 21.89 -6.68
C TRP A 66 -14.06 22.82 -7.03
N LYS A 67 -14.87 23.17 -6.02
CA LYS A 67 -15.97 24.12 -6.17
C LYS A 67 -16.29 24.77 -4.82
N ASP A 68 -16.42 26.10 -4.80
CA ASP A 68 -16.89 26.88 -3.65
C ASP A 68 -16.15 26.58 -2.33
N GLY A 69 -14.83 26.31 -2.41
CA GLY A 69 -14.00 25.97 -1.24
C GLY A 69 -13.99 24.49 -0.86
N GLU A 70 -14.75 23.64 -1.55
CA GLU A 70 -14.82 22.20 -1.32
C GLU A 70 -14.06 21.41 -2.40
N VAL A 71 -13.32 20.39 -1.99
CA VAL A 71 -12.66 19.43 -2.89
C VAL A 71 -13.44 18.11 -2.88
N THR A 72 -13.86 17.65 -4.05
CA THR A 72 -14.52 16.36 -4.24
C THR A 72 -13.54 15.37 -4.85
N ALA A 73 -13.29 14.27 -4.14
CA ALA A 73 -12.46 13.17 -4.64
C ALA A 73 -13.17 12.43 -5.80
N THR A 74 -12.37 11.85 -6.68
CA THR A 74 -12.85 10.94 -7.73
C THR A 74 -13.71 9.81 -7.13
N PRO A 75 -14.81 9.39 -7.78
CA PRO A 75 -15.59 8.25 -7.36
C PRO A 75 -14.76 7.02 -6.97
N GLY A 76 -15.15 6.35 -5.87
CA GLY A 76 -14.51 5.14 -5.36
C GLY A 76 -13.36 5.38 -4.38
N PHE A 77 -12.66 6.52 -4.45
CA PHE A 77 -11.54 6.79 -3.54
C PHE A 77 -11.99 7.00 -2.09
N LYS A 78 -13.18 7.57 -1.87
CA LYS A 78 -13.75 7.75 -0.52
C LYS A 78 -14.12 6.41 0.11
N GLU A 79 -14.69 5.50 -0.68
CA GLU A 79 -15.06 4.16 -0.25
C GLU A 79 -13.81 3.32 0.05
N ALA A 80 -12.80 3.37 -0.82
CA ALA A 80 -11.52 2.72 -0.61
C ALA A 80 -10.83 3.23 0.66
N PHE A 81 -10.84 4.54 0.92
CA PHE A 81 -10.26 5.13 2.12
C PHE A 81 -10.93 4.65 3.40
N ARG A 82 -12.26 4.42 3.39
CA ARG A 82 -13.02 3.98 4.57
C ARG A 82 -12.83 2.51 4.95
N GLN A 83 -12.20 1.71 4.10
CA GLN A 83 -11.90 0.32 4.42
C GLN A 83 -10.75 0.19 5.45
N PHE A 84 -10.15 1.31 5.86
CA PHE A 84 -9.05 1.45 6.81
C PHE A 84 -9.29 2.65 7.74
#